data_AF-A0A291KDC0-F1
#
_entry.id   AF-A0A291KDC0-F1
#
_cell.length_a   1.000
_cell.length_b   1.000
_cell.length_c   1.000
_cell.angle_alpha   90.00
_cell.angle_beta   90.00
_cell.angle_gamma   90.00
#
_symmetry.space_group_name_H-M   'P 1'
#
loop_
_entity.id
_entity.type
_entity.pdbx_description
1 polymer ?
#
loop_
_entity_poly.entity_id
_entity_poly.type
_entity_poly.pdbx_seq_one_letter_code
_entity_poly.pdbx_strand_id
1 'polypeptide(L)' 'MVSSTMYRIINNAYVSRRYTLDQLHLLVVAHMLTKEQFKQITSVTFEVGEKGTD' A
#
# COMPACT_ATOMS: atom_id res chain seq x y z
N MET A 1 -4.80 -11.76 6.04
CA MET A 1 -5.52 -10.48 5.87
C MET A 1 -5.05 -9.54 6.98
N VAL A 2 -4.62 -8.32 6.66
CA VAL A 2 -4.08 -7.41 7.69
C VAL A 2 -5.15 -7.05 8.72
N SER A 3 -4.81 -7.17 10.01
CA SER A 3 -5.66 -6.77 11.13
C SER A 3 -6.06 -5.28 11.00
N SER A 4 -7.27 -4.92 11.44
CA SER A 4 -7.75 -3.52 11.48
C SER A 4 -6.76 -2.59 12.17
N THR A 5 -6.01 -3.10 13.15
CA THR A 5 -4.96 -2.36 13.87
C THR A 5 -3.79 -2.03 12.96
N MET A 6 -3.31 -3.00 12.18
CA MET A 6 -2.16 -2.83 11.29
C MET A 6 -2.53 -1.91 10.10
N TYR A 7 -3.75 -2.01 9.58
CA TYR A 7 -4.27 -1.06 8.58
C TYR A 7 -4.22 0.39 9.11
N ARG A 8 -4.69 0.62 10.34
CA ARG A 8 -4.67 1.96 10.97
C ARG A 8 -3.26 2.50 11.17
N ILE A 9 -2.31 1.64 11.56
CA ILE A 9 -0.90 2.03 11.70
C ILE A 9 -0.33 2.47 10.36
N ILE A 10 -0.56 1.69 9.30
CA ILE A 10 -0.04 1.98 7.95
C ILE A 10 -0.68 3.26 7.39
N ASN A 11 -1.99 3.44 7.55
CA ASN A 11 -2.69 4.65 7.14
C ASN A 11 -2.12 5.90 7.84
N ASN A 12 -1.93 5.84 9.17
CA ASN A 12 -1.35 6.94 9.93
C ASN A 12 0.09 7.23 9.50
N ALA A 13 0.89 6.21 9.21
CA ALA A 13 2.27 6.38 8.72
C ALA A 13 2.30 7.09 7.37
N TYR A 14 1.39 6.74 6.46
CA TYR A 14 1.26 7.40 5.15
C TYR A 14 0.78 8.85 5.28
N VAL A 15 -0.30 9.10 6.03
CA VAL A 15 -0.82 10.47 6.27
C VAL A 15 0.22 11.36 6.95
N SER A 16 1.04 10.78 7.85
CA SER A 16 2.15 11.49 8.50
C SER A 16 3.41 11.63 7.62
N ARG A 17 3.34 11.25 6.33
CA ARG A 17 4.45 11.25 5.37
C ARG A 17 5.68 10.44 5.80
N ARG A 18 5.50 9.48 6.72
CA ARG A 18 6.54 8.52 7.12
C ARG A 18 6.65 7.40 6.10
N TYR A 19 5.52 7.01 5.50
CA TYR A 19 5.48 6.08 4.38
C TYR A 19 5.29 6.83 3.06
N THR A 20 6.08 6.45 2.07
CA THR A 20 5.91 6.88 0.68
C THR A 20 4.96 5.95 -0.08
N LEU A 21 4.54 6.37 -1.27
CA LEU A 21 3.70 5.56 -2.14
C LEU A 21 4.41 4.25 -2.56
N ASP A 22 5.72 4.30 -2.82
CA ASP A 22 6.52 3.10 -3.11
C ASP A 22 6.61 2.13 -1.93
N GLN A 23 6.71 2.64 -0.70
CA GLN A 23 6.68 1.79 0.48
C GLN A 23 5.31 1.11 0.64
N LEU A 24 4.21 1.80 0.33
CA LEU A 24 2.89 1.17 0.29
C LEU A 24 2.77 0.15 -0.85
N HIS A 25 3.37 0.39 -2.02
CA HIS A 25 3.46 -0.61 -3.10
C HIS A 25 4.17 -1.88 -2.64
N LEU A 26 5.31 -1.74 -1.94
CA LEU A 26 6.03 -2.89 -1.38
C LEU A 26 5.19 -3.68 -0.38
N LEU A 27 4.36 -3.03 0.43
CA LEU A 27 3.44 -3.72 1.35
C LEU A 27 2.36 -4.51 0.61
N VAL A 28 1.92 -4.05 -0.56
CA VAL A 28 1.01 -4.82 -1.42
C VAL A 28 1.70 -6.04 -2.01
N VAL A 29 2.93 -5.87 -2.52
CA VAL A 29 3.76 -6.97 -3.07
C VAL A 29 4.09 -8.00 -1.98
N ALA A 30 4.39 -7.56 -0.76
CA ALA A 30 4.66 -8.42 0.39
C ALA A 30 3.39 -9.08 0.97
N HIS A 31 2.23 -8.95 0.29
CA HIS A 31 0.93 -9.46 0.73
C HIS A 31 0.47 -8.97 2.12
N MET A 32 1.02 -7.85 2.59
CA MET A 32 0.58 -7.20 3.83
C MET A 32 -0.66 -6.33 3.57
N LEU A 33 -0.69 -5.58 2.46
CA LEU A 33 -1.88 -4.84 2.03
C LEU A 33 -2.54 -5.53 0.83
N THR A 34 -3.86 -5.45 0.76
CA THR A 34 -4.55 -5.75 -0.50
C THR A 34 -4.51 -4.53 -1.43
N LYS A 35 -4.71 -4.75 -2.74
CA LYS A 35 -4.84 -3.65 -3.72
C LYS A 35 -5.98 -2.69 -3.36
N GLU A 36 -7.06 -3.20 -2.79
CA GLU A 36 -8.18 -2.38 -2.31
C GLU A 36 -7.79 -1.51 -1.10
N GLN A 37 -7.08 -2.08 -0.12
CA GLN A 37 -6.60 -1.32 1.04
C GLN A 37 -5.60 -0.25 0.63
N PHE A 38 -4.72 -0.54 -0.33
CA PHE A 38 -3.83 0.46 -0.92
C PHE A 38 -4.62 1.63 -1.53
N LYS A 39 -5.65 1.33 -2.33
CA LYS A 39 -6.51 2.35 -2.94
C LYS A 39 -7.24 3.17 -1.88
N GLN A 40 -7.69 2.55 -0.79
CA GLN A 40 -8.34 3.28 0.32
C GLN A 40 -7.39 4.24 1.05
N ILE A 41 -6.12 3.87 1.21
CA ILE A 41 -5.11 4.71 1.89
C ILE A 41 -4.64 5.86 1.00
N THR A 42 -4.41 5.59 -0.28
CA THR A 42 -3.74 6.53 -1.20
C THR A 42 -4.70 7.30 -2.09
N SER A 43 -5.94 6.83 -2.25
CA SER A 43 -6.86 7.22 -3.32
C SER A 43 -6.32 7.00 -4.74
N VAL A 44 -5.23 6.24 -4.88
CA VAL A 44 -4.59 5.91 -6.16
C VAL A 44 -4.88 4.46 -6.52
N THR A 45 -5.16 4.18 -7.80
CA THR A 45 -5.31 2.82 -8.29
C THR A 45 -3.95 2.14 -8.30
N PHE A 46 -3.84 0.96 -7.69
CA PHE A 46 -2.63 0.15 -7.76
C PHE A 46 -2.48 -0.45 -9.16
N GLU A 47 -1.80 0.28 -10.04
CA GLU A 47 -1.37 -0.22 -11.33
C GLU A 47 0.03 -0.80 -11.15
N VAL A 48 0.12 -2.13 -11.10
CA VAL A 48 1.41 -2.79 -11.34
C VAL A 48 1.71 -2.52 -12.80
N GLY A 49 2.46 -1.45 -13.09
CA GLY A 49 3.23 -1.45 -14.31
C GLY A 49 4.10 -2.68 -14.24
N GLU A 50 3.78 -3.70 -15.03
CA GLU A 50 4.73 -4.75 -15.38
C GLU A 50 5.95 -4.05 -16.00
N LYS A 51 6.86 -3.53 -15.16
CA LYS A 51 8.29 -3.54 -15.49
C LYS A 51 8.83 -4.91 -15.12
N GLY A 52 8.18 -5.89 -15.74
CA GLY A 52 8.59 -7.25 -15.95
C GLY A 52 8.28 -7.52 -17.41
N THR A 53 8.88 -6.75 -18.32
CA THR A 53 8.87 -7.07 -19.74
C THR A 53 10.18 -6.56 -20.33
N ASP A 54 11.04 -7.56 -20.62
CA ASP A 54 12.36 -7.57 -21.26
C ASP A 54 13.56 -6.94 -20.52
#